data_AF-A0A962B6J4-F1
#
_entry.id   AF-A0A962B6J4-F1
#
_cell.length_a   1.000
_cell.length_b   1.000
_cell.length_c   1.000
_cell.angle_alpha   90.00
_cell.angle_beta   90.00
_cell.angle_gamma   90.00
#
_symmetry.space_group_name_H-M   'P 1'
#
loop_
_entity.id
_entity.type
_entity.pdbx_description
1 polymer ?
#
loop_
_entity_poly.entity_id
_entity_poly.type
_entity_poly.pdbx_seq_one_letter_code
_entity_poly.pdbx_strand_id
1 'polypeptide(L)'
;MGLLDDLEKEAAQQREQEARQAFDREIREHNWQASLEPAMQALAAYLKQLTETLSFLKRRIRMTYQIGAYGEVVAYVDPSFTFRQEPGKGSMELVLEYVAQVAPEECPAVQADTMARVKSLQSVLQQHTLGGMSDPRKNANGDVVSARFQARGKIPIVIHVAASIDSGVAKISFTNLEGFGQSHRTFSPDQLNAKLFDALGRFITREELRFAQESVPDDVRRQLQAKIQRDQMRRDWEGKLSRQLGDDEAKVIDSLDPAARPSLLLGKLRLLSVKFFGR
;
A
#
# COMPACT_ATOMS: atom_id res chain seq x y z
N MET A 1 2.06 44.59 37.45
CA MET A 1 2.97 44.03 36.42
C MET A 1 2.76 44.86 35.17
N GLY A 2 3.85 45.39 34.61
CA GLY A 2 3.80 46.34 33.49
C GLY A 2 4.08 45.64 32.17
N LEU A 3 3.58 46.20 31.07
CA LEU A 3 3.75 45.69 29.70
C LEU A 3 5.21 45.33 29.34
N LEU A 4 6.18 46.06 29.90
CA LEU A 4 7.60 45.83 29.70
C LEU A 4 8.09 44.50 30.33
N ASP A 5 7.55 44.16 31.50
CA ASP A 5 7.88 42.95 32.27
C ASP A 5 7.27 41.69 31.59
N ASP A 6 6.13 41.86 30.91
CA ASP A 6 5.51 40.80 30.10
C ASP A 6 6.26 40.61 28.77
N LEU A 7 6.68 41.69 28.10
CA LEU A 7 7.50 41.63 26.88
C LEU A 7 8.90 41.05 27.13
N GLU A 8 9.52 41.33 28.28
CA GLU A 8 10.80 40.72 28.67
C GLU A 8 10.68 39.21 28.90
N LYS A 9 9.57 38.76 29.52
CA LYS A 9 9.27 37.33 29.67
C LYS A 9 9.01 36.64 28.34
N GLU A 10 8.25 37.26 27.43
CA GLU A 10 8.04 36.74 26.08
C GLU A 10 9.36 36.65 25.29
N ALA A 11 10.21 37.68 25.35
CA ALA A 11 11.51 37.68 24.69
C ALA A 11 12.45 36.62 25.28
N ALA A 12 12.45 36.41 26.59
CA ALA A 12 13.24 35.35 27.24
C ALA A 12 12.76 33.95 26.84
N GLN A 13 11.44 33.72 26.83
CA GLN A 13 10.86 32.45 26.38
C GLN A 13 11.16 32.17 24.91
N GLN A 14 11.09 33.18 24.05
CA GLN A 14 11.39 33.03 22.62
C GLN A 14 12.87 32.69 22.40
N ARG A 15 13.79 33.37 23.10
CA ARG A 15 15.23 33.02 23.05
C ARG A 15 15.52 31.61 23.56
N GLU A 16 14.85 31.18 24.62
CA GLU A 16 15.04 29.82 25.15
C GLU A 16 14.51 28.76 24.18
N GLN A 17 13.38 29.02 23.52
CA GLN A 17 12.85 28.16 22.46
C GLN A 17 13.79 28.11 21.24
N GLU A 18 14.31 29.25 20.80
CA GLU A 18 15.28 29.33 19.70
C GLU A 18 16.58 28.59 20.03
N ALA A 19 17.09 28.73 21.26
CA ALA A 19 18.29 28.02 21.71
C ALA A 19 18.08 26.50 21.76
N ARG A 20 16.93 26.04 22.27
CA ARG A 20 16.57 24.61 22.26
C ARG A 20 16.44 24.07 20.83
N GLN A 21 15.77 24.81 19.95
CA GLN A 21 15.63 24.41 18.55
C GLN A 21 16.97 24.39 17.81
N ALA A 22 17.88 25.32 18.11
CA ALA A 22 19.22 25.33 17.54
C ALA A 22 20.03 24.11 18.00
N PHE A 23 20.00 23.81 19.30
CA PHE A 23 20.67 22.63 19.87
C PHE A 23 20.13 21.31 19.29
N ASP A 24 18.81 21.18 19.16
CA ASP A 24 18.18 19.99 18.55
C ASP A 24 18.52 19.85 17.06
N ARG A 25 18.76 20.95 16.35
CA ARG A 25 19.23 20.93 14.95
C ARG A 25 20.69 20.50 14.87
N GLU A 26 21.56 21.02 15.73
CA GLU A 26 22.97 20.63 15.78
C GLU A 26 23.14 19.14 16.07
N ILE A 27 22.36 18.57 17.00
CA ILE A 27 22.37 17.12 17.26
C ILE A 27 21.95 16.33 16.02
N ARG A 28 20.88 16.74 15.33
CA ARG A 28 20.41 16.06 14.12
C ARG A 28 21.41 16.16 12.99
N GLU A 29 22.07 17.31 12.84
CA GLU A 29 23.12 17.52 11.85
C GLU A 29 24.34 16.66 12.14
N HIS A 30 24.74 16.58 13.40
CA HIS A 30 25.83 15.70 13.82
C HIS A 30 25.51 14.23 13.53
N ASN A 31 24.30 13.77 13.88
CA ASN A 31 23.87 12.38 13.62
C ASN A 31 23.77 12.07 12.12
N TRP A 32 23.33 13.05 11.31
CA TRP A 32 23.30 12.95 9.86
C TRP A 32 24.72 12.72 9.32
N GLN A 33 25.65 13.61 9.64
CA GLN A 33 27.03 13.58 9.15
C GLN A 33 27.80 12.37 9.66
N ALA A 34 27.60 11.99 10.92
CA ALA A 34 28.36 10.92 11.57
C ALA A 34 27.90 9.52 11.15
N SER A 35 26.62 9.31 10.89
CA SER A 35 26.05 7.96 10.73
C SER A 35 25.20 7.78 9.47
N LEU A 36 24.22 8.64 9.23
CA LEU A 36 23.22 8.41 8.17
C LEU A 36 23.77 8.70 6.77
N GLU A 37 24.53 9.78 6.61
CA GLU A 37 25.19 10.14 5.36
C GLU A 37 26.18 9.08 4.87
N PRO A 38 27.17 8.61 5.67
CA PRO A 38 28.09 7.57 5.21
C PRO A 38 27.38 6.25 4.90
N ALA A 39 26.34 5.87 5.67
CA ALA A 39 25.55 4.68 5.38
C ALA A 39 24.78 4.78 4.05
N MET A 40 24.22 5.95 3.74
CA MET A 40 23.56 6.23 2.47
C MET A 40 24.53 6.25 1.29
N GLN A 41 25.74 6.81 1.47
CA GLN A 41 26.79 6.76 0.46
C GLN A 41 27.25 5.33 0.18
N ALA A 42 27.38 4.49 1.22
CA ALA A 42 27.71 3.09 1.07
C ALA A 42 26.62 2.31 0.32
N LEU A 43 25.34 2.59 0.62
CA LEU A 43 24.21 2.03 -0.13
C LEU A 43 24.22 2.46 -1.60
N ALA A 44 24.51 3.74 -1.87
CA ALA A 44 24.60 4.27 -3.23
C ALA A 44 25.71 3.58 -4.04
N ALA A 45 26.89 3.42 -3.44
CA ALA A 45 28.01 2.71 -4.07
C ALA A 45 27.66 1.25 -4.38
N TYR A 46 27.01 0.56 -3.43
CA TYR A 46 26.53 -0.81 -3.62
C TYR A 46 25.51 -0.91 -4.77
N LEU A 47 24.48 -0.06 -4.77
CA LEU A 47 23.44 -0.07 -5.80
C LEU A 47 24.02 0.24 -7.18
N LYS A 48 24.95 1.19 -7.27
CA LYS A 48 25.66 1.49 -8.52
C LYS A 48 26.39 0.25 -9.05
N GLN A 49 27.23 -0.38 -8.22
CA GLN A 49 27.97 -1.58 -8.61
C GLN A 49 27.04 -2.75 -9.00
N LEU A 50 25.94 -2.93 -8.25
CA LEU A 50 24.93 -3.95 -8.54
C LEU A 50 24.30 -3.71 -9.92
N THR A 51 23.87 -2.48 -10.20
CA THR A 51 23.21 -2.14 -11.47
C THR A 51 24.14 -2.27 -12.68
N GLU A 52 25.41 -1.89 -12.54
CA GLU A 52 26.45 -2.09 -13.57
C GLU A 52 26.66 -3.59 -13.83
N THR A 53 26.76 -4.39 -12.78
CA THR A 53 26.96 -5.85 -12.89
C THR A 53 25.74 -6.54 -13.52
N LEU A 54 24.53 -6.17 -13.12
CA LEU A 54 23.29 -6.73 -13.68
C LEU A 54 23.11 -6.35 -15.15
N SER A 55 23.43 -5.10 -15.51
CA SER A 55 23.40 -4.63 -16.91
C SER A 55 24.41 -5.38 -17.77
N PHE A 56 25.60 -5.69 -17.24
CA PHE A 56 26.63 -6.47 -17.93
C PHE A 56 26.22 -7.93 -18.13
N LEU A 57 25.71 -8.59 -17.08
CA LEU A 57 25.31 -9.99 -17.13
C LEU A 57 24.06 -10.25 -17.97
N LYS A 58 23.22 -9.22 -18.19
CA LYS A 58 21.94 -9.31 -18.91
C LYS A 58 21.08 -10.49 -18.44
N ARG A 59 21.10 -10.74 -17.11
CA ARG A 59 20.38 -11.86 -16.51
C ARG A 59 18.88 -11.69 -16.73
N ARG A 60 18.22 -12.71 -17.27
CA ARG A 60 16.78 -12.72 -17.47
C ARG A 60 16.08 -12.98 -16.13
N ILE A 61 15.54 -11.92 -15.52
CA ILE A 61 14.77 -12.01 -14.27
C ILE A 61 13.29 -12.11 -14.62
N ARG A 62 12.62 -13.17 -14.16
CA ARG A 62 11.18 -13.40 -14.34
C ARG A 62 10.40 -12.78 -13.17
N MET A 63 9.33 -12.06 -13.48
CA MET A 63 8.41 -11.48 -12.52
C MET A 63 6.99 -11.93 -12.83
N THR A 64 6.25 -12.26 -11.78
CA THR A 64 4.86 -12.70 -11.84
C THR A 64 4.02 -11.72 -11.04
N TYR A 65 2.93 -11.23 -11.64
CA TYR A 65 1.96 -10.35 -10.99
C TYR A 65 0.57 -10.98 -11.04
N GLN A 66 -0.17 -10.93 -9.93
CA GLN A 66 -1.55 -11.41 -9.90
C GLN A 66 -2.52 -10.24 -10.04
N ILE A 67 -3.41 -10.31 -11.03
CA ILE A 67 -4.44 -9.30 -11.28
C ILE A 67 -5.81 -9.91 -11.04
N GLY A 68 -6.59 -9.33 -10.13
CA GLY A 68 -7.98 -9.72 -9.89
C GLY A 68 -8.82 -9.61 -11.16
N ALA A 69 -9.61 -10.64 -11.45
CA ALA A 69 -10.43 -10.80 -12.68
C ALA A 69 -9.69 -11.14 -13.99
N TYR A 70 -8.37 -10.94 -14.10
CA TYR A 70 -7.58 -11.32 -15.29
C TYR A 70 -6.75 -12.60 -15.07
N GLY A 71 -6.00 -12.68 -13.96
CA GLY A 71 -5.09 -13.80 -13.66
C GLY A 71 -3.64 -13.36 -13.57
N GLU A 72 -2.73 -14.29 -13.87
CA GLU A 72 -1.28 -14.09 -13.76
C GLU A 72 -0.70 -13.33 -14.95
N VAL A 73 0.05 -12.25 -14.71
CA VAL A 73 0.84 -11.55 -15.72
C VAL A 73 2.31 -11.88 -15.50
N VAL A 74 2.93 -12.49 -16.52
CA VAL A 74 4.36 -12.80 -16.51
C VAL A 74 5.10 -11.72 -17.28
N ALA A 75 6.15 -11.18 -16.67
CA ALA A 75 7.02 -10.17 -17.25
C ALA A 75 8.50 -10.51 -17.03
N TYR A 76 9.36 -10.01 -17.90
CA TYR A 76 10.80 -10.13 -17.80
C TYR A 76 11.45 -8.77 -17.65
N VAL A 77 12.40 -8.65 -16.72
CA VAL A 77 13.15 -7.41 -16.54
C VAL A 77 14.05 -7.16 -17.75
N ASP A 78 13.93 -5.97 -18.33
CA ASP A 78 14.87 -5.49 -19.34
C ASP A 78 16.22 -5.19 -18.67
N PRO A 79 17.35 -5.58 -19.27
CA PRO A 79 18.69 -5.41 -18.68
C PRO A 79 19.21 -3.95 -18.80
N SER A 80 18.31 -2.98 -18.68
CA SER A 80 18.57 -1.55 -18.76
C SER A 80 18.20 -0.93 -17.42
N PHE A 81 19.19 -0.83 -16.53
CA PHE A 81 19.02 -0.23 -15.21
C PHE A 81 19.53 1.21 -15.21
N THR A 82 18.71 2.13 -14.72
CA THR A 82 19.06 3.54 -14.55
C THR A 82 19.18 3.83 -13.07
N PHE A 83 20.38 4.19 -12.61
CA PHE A 83 20.60 4.61 -11.23
C PHE A 83 20.95 6.10 -11.18
N ARG A 84 20.26 6.84 -10.31
CA ARG A 84 20.46 8.26 -10.05
C ARG A 84 20.67 8.50 -8.57
N GLN A 85 21.58 9.41 -8.26
CA GLN A 85 21.84 9.89 -6.92
C GLN A 85 21.70 11.40 -6.93
N GLU A 86 20.81 11.91 -6.07
CA GLU A 86 20.51 13.33 -5.96
C GLU A 86 20.86 13.78 -4.52
N PRO A 87 22.07 14.32 -4.32
CA PRO A 87 22.46 14.86 -3.03
C PRO A 87 21.83 16.22 -2.80
N GLY A 88 21.22 16.41 -1.63
CA GLY A 88 20.67 17.67 -1.15
C GLY A 88 21.41 18.18 0.09
N LYS A 89 21.17 19.43 0.49
CA LYS A 89 21.69 19.95 1.77
C LYS A 89 20.96 19.26 2.91
N GLY A 90 21.62 18.35 3.62
CA GLY A 90 21.01 17.57 4.71
C GLY A 90 19.96 16.55 4.24
N SER A 91 20.02 16.14 2.97
CA SER A 91 19.16 15.09 2.42
C SER A 91 19.88 14.34 1.31
N MET A 92 19.49 13.09 1.07
CA MET A 92 20.05 12.27 0.01
C MET A 92 18.98 11.36 -0.56
N GLU A 93 18.79 11.43 -1.86
CA GLU A 93 17.84 10.62 -2.60
C GLU A 93 18.56 9.71 -3.60
N LEU A 94 18.17 8.44 -3.62
CA LEU A 94 18.68 7.42 -4.52
C LEU A 94 17.51 6.84 -5.30
N VAL A 95 17.60 6.85 -6.62
CA VAL A 95 16.54 6.37 -7.50
C VAL A 95 17.11 5.31 -8.43
N LEU A 96 16.59 4.09 -8.32
CA LEU A 96 16.86 3.00 -9.26
C LEU A 96 15.60 2.70 -10.06
N GLU A 97 15.68 2.86 -11.37
CA GLU A 97 14.59 2.65 -12.31
C GLU A 97 14.94 1.58 -13.33
N TYR A 98 14.01 0.68 -13.59
CA TYR A 98 14.09 -0.30 -14.67
C TYR A 98 12.69 -0.73 -15.09
N VAL A 99 12.59 -1.45 -16.20
CA VAL A 99 11.31 -1.83 -16.78
C VAL A 99 11.22 -3.34 -16.90
N ALA A 100 10.06 -3.91 -16.58
CA ALA A 100 9.73 -5.28 -16.92
C ALA A 100 8.79 -5.32 -18.13
N GLN A 101 9.23 -6.01 -19.19
CA GLN A 101 8.45 -6.24 -20.39
C GLN A 101 7.51 -7.44 -20.19
N VAL A 102 6.21 -7.24 -20.37
CA VAL A 102 5.22 -8.32 -20.27
C VAL A 102 5.43 -9.31 -21.42
N ALA A 103 5.45 -10.61 -21.10
CA ALA A 103 5.54 -11.72 -22.03
C ALA A 103 4.12 -12.25 -22.35
N PRO A 104 3.50 -11.83 -23.46
CA PRO A 104 2.07 -12.10 -23.69
C PRO A 104 1.81 -13.58 -23.90
N GLU A 105 2.77 -14.31 -24.49
CA GLU A 105 2.70 -15.75 -24.75
C GLU A 105 2.63 -16.60 -23.47
N GLU A 106 3.15 -16.07 -22.36
CA GLU A 106 3.09 -16.72 -21.04
C GLU A 106 1.93 -16.22 -20.18
N CYS A 107 1.17 -15.22 -20.67
CA CYS A 107 0.00 -14.68 -20.00
C CYS A 107 -1.28 -15.39 -20.45
N PRO A 108 -2.27 -15.59 -19.56
CA PRO A 108 -3.53 -16.23 -19.89
C PRO A 108 -4.32 -15.39 -20.90
N ALA A 109 -4.85 -16.04 -21.93
CA ALA A 109 -5.78 -15.41 -22.84
C ALA A 109 -7.21 -15.53 -22.31
N VAL A 110 -7.79 -14.42 -21.84
CA VAL A 110 -9.13 -14.38 -21.27
C VAL A 110 -10.11 -13.91 -22.33
N GLN A 111 -11.10 -14.73 -22.66
CA GLN A 111 -12.20 -14.33 -23.52
C GLN A 111 -13.31 -13.69 -22.69
N ALA A 112 -13.77 -12.52 -23.14
CA ALA A 112 -14.90 -11.82 -22.57
C ALA A 112 -16.05 -11.80 -23.57
N ASP A 113 -17.16 -12.45 -23.22
CA ASP A 113 -18.32 -12.62 -24.12
C ASP A 113 -19.46 -11.63 -23.86
N THR A 114 -19.26 -10.68 -22.93
CA THR A 114 -20.27 -9.69 -22.56
C THR A 114 -19.63 -8.30 -22.50
N MET A 115 -20.36 -7.30 -22.98
CA MET A 115 -19.91 -5.89 -22.96
C MET A 115 -19.47 -5.42 -21.57
N ALA A 116 -20.19 -5.80 -20.51
CA ALA A 116 -19.83 -5.45 -19.14
C ALA A 116 -18.45 -6.03 -18.74
N ARG A 117 -18.17 -7.27 -19.14
CA ARG A 117 -16.90 -7.97 -18.87
C ARG A 117 -15.75 -7.42 -19.69
N VAL A 118 -16.01 -7.03 -20.95
CA VAL A 118 -15.02 -6.33 -21.80
C VAL A 118 -14.60 -5.02 -21.13
N LYS A 119 -15.57 -4.20 -20.70
CA LYS A 119 -15.29 -2.93 -20.01
C LYS A 119 -14.56 -3.13 -18.69
N SER A 120 -14.93 -4.12 -17.89
CA SER A 120 -14.26 -4.38 -16.60
C SER A 120 -12.81 -4.84 -16.79
N LEU A 121 -12.55 -5.79 -17.69
CA LEU A 121 -11.20 -6.27 -17.97
C LEU A 121 -10.32 -5.19 -18.58
N GLN A 122 -10.87 -4.41 -19.51
CA GLN A 122 -10.17 -3.27 -20.08
C GLN A 122 -9.82 -2.24 -19.01
N SER A 123 -10.75 -1.91 -18.11
CA SER A 123 -10.51 -0.96 -17.02
C SER A 123 -9.44 -1.46 -16.05
N VAL A 124 -9.46 -2.73 -15.65
CA VAL A 124 -8.46 -3.32 -14.76
C VAL A 124 -7.07 -3.32 -15.39
N LEU A 125 -6.94 -3.71 -16.66
CA LEU A 125 -5.64 -3.66 -17.34
C LEU A 125 -5.13 -2.23 -17.48
N GLN A 126 -6.01 -1.28 -17.84
CA GLN A 126 -5.66 0.14 -17.94
C GLN A 126 -5.22 0.75 -16.61
N GLN A 127 -5.84 0.37 -15.49
CA GLN A 127 -5.41 0.79 -14.14
C GLN A 127 -3.95 0.43 -13.85
N HIS A 128 -3.50 -0.71 -14.39
CA HIS A 128 -2.12 -1.18 -14.25
C HIS A 128 -1.21 -0.76 -15.41
N THR A 129 -1.65 0.17 -16.27
CA THR A 129 -0.93 0.61 -17.49
C THR A 129 -0.64 -0.52 -18.48
N LEU A 130 -1.44 -1.59 -18.42
CA LEU A 130 -1.38 -2.72 -19.32
C LEU A 130 -2.46 -2.61 -20.41
N GLY A 131 -2.15 -3.13 -21.58
CA GLY A 131 -3.07 -3.27 -22.69
C GLY A 131 -3.28 -4.72 -23.07
N GLY A 132 -3.77 -4.93 -24.30
CA GLY A 132 -3.81 -6.25 -24.91
C GLY A 132 -5.21 -6.80 -25.22
N MET A 133 -6.14 -5.91 -25.58
CA MET A 133 -7.37 -6.34 -26.23
C MET A 133 -7.07 -6.78 -27.67
N SER A 134 -7.50 -7.99 -28.03
CA SER A 134 -7.45 -8.57 -29.37
C SER A 134 -8.85 -9.05 -29.80
N ASP A 135 -9.07 -9.13 -31.10
CA ASP A 135 -10.29 -9.65 -31.73
C ASP A 135 -11.62 -9.05 -31.21
N PRO A 136 -11.78 -7.71 -31.23
CA PRO A 136 -13.02 -7.09 -30.79
C PRO A 136 -14.15 -7.40 -31.78
N ARG A 137 -15.18 -8.12 -31.34
CA ARG A 137 -16.43 -8.30 -32.09
C ARG A 137 -17.40 -7.19 -31.73
N LYS A 138 -17.89 -6.50 -32.75
CA LYS A 138 -18.82 -5.38 -32.59
C LYS A 138 -20.24 -5.79 -32.97
N ASN A 139 -21.24 -5.23 -32.28
CA ASN A 139 -22.63 -5.32 -32.71
C ASN A 139 -22.93 -4.32 -33.84
N ALA A 140 -24.17 -4.35 -34.37
CA ALA A 140 -24.64 -3.43 -35.39
C ALA A 140 -24.59 -1.94 -34.97
N ASN A 141 -24.53 -1.67 -33.65
CA ASN A 141 -24.42 -0.32 -33.09
C ASN A 141 -22.96 0.14 -32.95
N GLY A 142 -21.98 -0.72 -33.29
CA GLY A 142 -20.55 -0.43 -33.18
C GLY A 142 -19.92 -0.71 -31.82
N ASP A 143 -20.69 -1.18 -30.83
CA ASP A 143 -20.18 -1.51 -29.49
C ASP A 143 -19.49 -2.87 -29.48
N VAL A 144 -18.37 -2.97 -28.74
CA VAL A 144 -17.65 -4.24 -28.55
C VAL A 144 -18.44 -5.14 -27.60
N VAL A 145 -18.98 -6.24 -28.13
CA VAL A 145 -19.76 -7.22 -27.38
C VAL A 145 -18.87 -8.33 -26.82
N SER A 146 -17.83 -8.70 -27.56
CA SER A 146 -16.84 -9.68 -27.10
C SER A 146 -15.43 -9.32 -27.54
N ALA A 147 -14.43 -9.63 -26.72
CA ALA A 147 -13.02 -9.48 -27.08
C ALA A 147 -12.17 -10.51 -26.33
N ARG A 148 -11.00 -10.82 -26.89
CA ARG A 148 -9.95 -11.62 -26.22
C ARG A 148 -8.97 -10.67 -25.57
N PHE A 149 -8.55 -10.96 -24.35
CA PHE A 149 -7.59 -10.16 -23.60
C PHE A 149 -6.33 -10.99 -23.33
N GLN A 150 -5.18 -10.46 -23.71
CA GLN A 150 -3.86 -11.02 -23.43
C GLN A 150 -2.95 -9.87 -23.01
N ALA A 151 -2.48 -9.85 -21.76
CA ALA A 151 -1.73 -8.74 -21.20
C ALA A 151 -0.51 -8.40 -22.05
N ARG A 152 -0.37 -7.10 -22.36
CA ARG A 152 0.77 -6.54 -23.11
C ARG A 152 1.15 -5.20 -22.50
N GLY A 153 2.44 -4.89 -22.50
CA GLY A 153 2.92 -3.59 -22.05
C GLY A 153 4.25 -3.67 -21.33
N LYS A 154 4.55 -2.59 -20.64
CA LYS A 154 5.77 -2.37 -19.85
C LYS A 154 5.36 -1.99 -18.45
N ILE A 155 5.99 -2.62 -17.46
CA ILE A 155 5.77 -2.34 -16.05
C ILE A 155 6.98 -1.56 -15.55
N PRO A 156 6.87 -0.25 -15.28
CA PRO A 156 7.97 0.52 -14.71
C PRO A 156 8.16 0.13 -13.26
N ILE A 157 9.39 -0.17 -12.89
CA ILE A 157 9.80 -0.56 -11.54
C ILE A 157 10.75 0.51 -11.02
N VAL A 158 10.44 1.03 -9.83
CA VAL A 158 11.19 2.13 -9.22
C VAL A 158 11.50 1.79 -7.77
N ILE A 159 12.76 1.94 -7.40
CA ILE A 159 13.22 1.87 -6.01
C ILE A 159 13.74 3.25 -5.65
N HIS A 160 13.10 3.86 -4.67
CA HIS A 160 13.40 5.21 -4.22
C HIS A 160 13.82 5.18 -2.76
N VAL A 161 15.07 5.54 -2.47
CA VAL A 161 15.57 5.67 -1.09
C VAL A 161 15.73 7.14 -0.79
N ALA A 162 15.06 7.62 0.25
CA ALA A 162 15.19 9.00 0.71
C ALA A 162 15.60 9.02 2.18
N ALA A 163 16.60 9.83 2.49
CA ALA A 163 17.01 10.12 3.87
C ALA A 163 17.15 11.63 4.04
N SER A 164 16.72 12.17 5.18
CA SER A 164 16.92 13.58 5.51
C SER A 164 17.34 13.78 6.96
N ILE A 165 17.95 14.93 7.22
CA ILE A 165 18.31 15.41 8.56
C ILE A 165 17.07 15.55 9.47
N ASP A 166 15.91 15.85 8.88
CA ASP A 166 14.65 15.98 9.59
C ASP A 166 14.04 14.62 9.94
N SER A 167 14.14 13.62 9.06
CA SER A 167 13.63 12.28 9.34
C SER A 167 14.55 11.51 10.29
N GLY A 168 15.87 11.71 10.19
CA GLY A 168 16.87 10.93 10.94
C GLY A 168 16.88 9.43 10.60
N VAL A 169 16.13 9.03 9.58
CA VAL A 169 15.93 7.64 9.13
C VAL A 169 15.90 7.58 7.60
N ALA A 170 16.30 6.45 7.04
CA ALA A 170 16.20 6.19 5.61
C ALA A 170 14.87 5.49 5.28
N LYS A 171 14.11 6.06 4.34
CA LYS A 171 12.88 5.48 3.82
C LYS A 171 13.13 4.89 2.44
N ILE A 172 12.94 3.58 2.30
CA ILE A 172 13.00 2.88 1.01
C ILE A 172 11.58 2.66 0.52
N SER A 173 11.28 3.09 -0.70
CA SER A 173 9.99 2.92 -1.37
C SER A 173 10.17 2.09 -2.63
N PHE A 174 9.33 1.06 -2.81
CA PHE A 174 9.32 0.17 -3.95
C PHE A 174 8.02 0.33 -4.72
N THR A 175 8.12 0.63 -6.01
CA THR A 175 6.99 0.72 -6.93
C THR A 175 7.02 -0.46 -7.89
N ASN A 176 5.91 -1.18 -7.98
CA ASN A 176 5.72 -2.35 -8.84
C ASN A 176 6.72 -3.51 -8.61
N LEU A 177 7.40 -3.56 -7.46
CA LEU A 177 8.37 -4.61 -7.16
C LEU A 177 7.75 -5.82 -6.45
N GLU A 178 6.91 -5.66 -5.43
CA GLU A 178 6.25 -6.80 -4.73
C GLU A 178 4.95 -7.26 -5.41
N GLY A 179 4.44 -6.44 -6.31
CA GLY A 179 3.13 -6.53 -6.95
C GLY A 179 2.80 -5.15 -7.51
N PHE A 180 1.64 -4.99 -8.15
CA PHE A 180 1.21 -3.67 -8.60
C PHE A 180 0.96 -2.75 -7.40
N GLY A 181 1.55 -1.55 -7.43
CA GLY A 181 1.40 -0.55 -6.37
C GLY A 181 2.73 -0.13 -5.75
N GLN A 182 2.65 0.49 -4.57
CA GLN A 182 3.79 1.01 -3.84
C GLN A 182 3.86 0.41 -2.43
N SER A 183 5.06 0.04 -2.00
CA SER A 183 5.37 -0.30 -0.61
C SER A 183 6.50 0.59 -0.12
N HIS A 184 6.55 0.89 1.17
CA HIS A 184 7.64 1.65 1.76
C HIS A 184 8.05 1.06 3.10
N ARG A 185 9.30 1.25 3.48
CA ARG A 185 9.90 0.76 4.73
C ARG A 185 10.90 1.75 5.26
N THR A 186 11.00 1.82 6.57
CA THR A 186 11.86 2.77 7.25
C THR A 186 12.97 2.05 8.00
N PHE A 187 14.20 2.52 7.86
CA PHE A 187 15.38 1.93 8.48
C PHE A 187 16.15 2.97 9.27
N SER A 188 16.59 2.58 10.47
CA SER A 188 17.52 3.40 11.25
C SER A 188 18.95 3.32 10.68
N PRO A 189 19.84 4.28 10.99
CA PRO A 189 21.22 4.26 10.51
C PRO A 189 21.95 2.94 10.80
N ASP A 190 21.75 2.35 11.99
CA ASP A 190 22.39 1.09 12.40
C ASP A 190 21.96 -0.13 11.57
N GLN A 191 20.76 -0.06 10.99
CA GLN A 191 20.21 -1.13 10.15
C GLN A 191 20.74 -1.06 8.71
N LEU A 192 21.27 0.09 8.28
CA LEU A 192 21.87 0.29 6.95
C LEU A 192 23.28 -0.29 6.91
N ASN A 193 23.37 -1.61 6.93
CA ASN A 193 24.63 -2.35 6.88
C ASN A 193 24.73 -3.25 5.64
N ALA A 194 25.90 -3.84 5.43
CA ALA A 194 26.17 -4.72 4.29
C ALA A 194 25.19 -5.91 4.18
N LYS A 195 24.62 -6.40 5.29
CA LYS A 195 23.63 -7.49 5.24
C LYS A 195 22.30 -7.02 4.64
N LEU A 196 21.85 -5.82 5.00
CA LEU A 196 20.67 -5.22 4.39
C LEU A 196 20.89 -4.94 2.90
N PHE A 197 22.09 -4.47 2.53
CA PHE A 197 22.44 -4.20 1.15
C PHE A 197 22.40 -5.49 0.30
N ASP A 198 22.98 -6.58 0.80
CA ASP A 198 22.91 -7.89 0.14
C ASP A 198 21.48 -8.41 0.03
N ALA A 199 20.68 -8.31 1.09
CA ALA A 199 19.26 -8.67 1.06
C ALA A 199 18.48 -7.84 0.02
N LEU A 200 18.79 -6.54 -0.11
CA LEU A 200 18.20 -5.67 -1.11
C LEU A 200 18.60 -6.11 -2.53
N GLY A 201 19.88 -6.46 -2.73
CA GLY A 201 20.36 -7.01 -4.00
C GLY A 201 19.64 -8.29 -4.40
N ARG A 202 19.53 -9.26 -3.48
CA ARG A 202 18.78 -10.51 -3.70
C ARG A 202 17.30 -10.29 -3.97
N PHE A 203 16.74 -9.27 -3.36
CA PHE A 203 15.35 -8.90 -3.58
C PHE A 203 15.14 -8.30 -4.98
N ILE A 204 16.05 -7.43 -5.44
CA ILE A 204 16.04 -6.88 -6.80
C ILE A 204 16.19 -8.00 -7.84
N THR A 205 17.07 -8.96 -7.59
CA THR A 205 17.29 -10.11 -8.50
C THR A 205 16.22 -11.20 -8.40
N ARG A 206 15.23 -11.04 -7.50
CA ARG A 206 14.17 -12.01 -7.21
C ARG A 206 14.66 -13.37 -6.72
N GLU A 207 15.85 -13.42 -6.13
CA GLU A 207 16.30 -14.61 -5.40
C GLU A 207 15.55 -14.75 -4.07
N GLU A 208 15.20 -13.62 -3.46
CA GLU A 208 14.31 -13.56 -2.29
C GLU A 208 13.02 -12.82 -2.65
N LEU A 209 11.87 -13.42 -2.34
CA LEU A 209 10.54 -12.84 -2.63
C LEU A 209 10.05 -11.89 -1.53
N ARG A 210 10.72 -11.90 -0.37
CA ARG A 210 10.36 -11.09 0.80
C ARG A 210 11.57 -10.29 1.23
N PHE A 211 11.57 -9.00 0.94
CA PHE A 211 12.51 -8.09 1.59
C PHE A 211 12.10 -7.91 3.05
N ALA A 212 13.01 -7.44 3.90
CA ALA A 212 12.84 -7.06 5.31
C ALA A 212 11.39 -6.78 5.75
N GLN A 213 10.64 -7.82 6.14
CA GLN A 213 9.27 -7.64 6.65
C GLN A 213 9.36 -6.70 7.84
N GLU A 214 8.79 -5.51 7.69
CA GLU A 214 8.63 -4.58 8.79
C GLU A 214 7.81 -5.32 9.85
N SER A 215 8.47 -5.73 10.95
CA SER A 215 7.75 -6.29 12.07
C SER A 215 6.85 -5.17 12.54
N VAL A 216 5.53 -5.29 12.31
CA VAL A 216 4.54 -4.41 12.93
C VAL A 216 4.99 -4.24 14.38
N PRO A 217 5.34 -3.00 14.82
CA PRO A 217 5.87 -2.79 16.15
C PRO A 217 4.94 -3.46 17.15
N ASP A 218 5.47 -4.13 18.17
CA ASP A 218 4.63 -4.89 19.10
C ASP A 218 3.54 -4.01 19.73
N ASP A 219 3.76 -2.70 19.84
CA ASP A 219 2.74 -1.72 20.24
C ASP A 219 1.58 -1.58 19.24
N VAL A 220 1.85 -1.56 17.94
CA VAL A 220 0.80 -1.52 16.90
C VAL A 220 0.09 -2.87 16.81
N ARG A 221 0.79 -3.99 17.02
CA ARG A 221 0.16 -5.32 17.17
C ARG A 221 -0.76 -5.37 18.38
N ARG A 222 -0.33 -4.87 19.53
CA ARG A 222 -1.13 -4.80 20.76
C ARG A 222 -2.34 -3.89 20.60
N GLN A 223 -2.19 -2.75 19.93
CA GLN A 223 -3.33 -1.85 19.65
C GLN A 223 -4.33 -2.49 18.67
N LEU A 224 -3.85 -3.16 17.62
CA LEU A 224 -4.71 -3.89 16.67
C LEU A 224 -5.40 -5.07 17.35
N GLN A 225 -4.70 -5.83 18.20
CA GLN A 225 -5.30 -6.90 19.00
C GLN A 225 -6.35 -6.36 19.98
N ALA A 226 -6.08 -5.26 20.67
CA ALA A 226 -7.04 -4.62 21.57
C ALA A 226 -8.29 -4.12 20.83
N LYS A 227 -8.12 -3.63 19.61
CA LYS A 227 -9.24 -3.18 18.76
C LYS A 227 -10.07 -4.36 18.26
N ILE A 228 -9.43 -5.44 17.84
CA ILE A 228 -10.11 -6.69 17.43
C ILE A 228 -10.86 -7.32 18.61
N GLN A 229 -10.28 -7.35 19.80
CA GLN A 229 -10.94 -7.84 21.02
C GLN A 229 -12.16 -7.00 21.39
N ARG A 230 -12.08 -5.66 21.28
CA ARG A 230 -13.23 -4.78 21.51
C ARG A 230 -14.36 -5.02 20.51
N ASP A 231 -14.02 -5.23 19.24
CA ASP A 231 -15.02 -5.54 18.21
C ASP A 231 -15.64 -6.92 18.40
N GLN A 232 -14.87 -7.92 18.84
CA GLN A 232 -15.39 -9.25 19.19
C GLN A 232 -16.33 -9.18 20.39
N MET A 233 -15.91 -8.50 21.48
CA MET A 233 -16.79 -8.29 22.63
C MET A 233 -18.05 -7.54 22.25
N ARG A 234 -17.96 -6.51 21.40
CA ARG A 234 -19.13 -5.76 20.93
C ARG A 234 -20.11 -6.66 20.18
N ARG A 235 -19.64 -7.51 19.26
CA ARG A 235 -20.49 -8.46 18.54
C ARG A 235 -21.11 -9.51 19.47
N ASP A 236 -20.36 -9.98 20.46
CA ASP A 236 -20.87 -10.94 21.45
C ASP A 236 -21.93 -10.31 22.35
N TRP A 237 -21.77 -9.04 22.72
CA TRP A 237 -22.76 -8.27 23.47
C TRP A 237 -24.01 -7.98 22.63
N GLU A 238 -23.85 -7.55 21.37
CA GLU A 238 -24.97 -7.35 20.43
C GLU A 238 -25.73 -8.67 20.19
N GLY A 239 -25.01 -9.79 20.08
CA GLY A 239 -25.60 -11.13 19.96
C GLY A 239 -26.35 -11.60 21.21
N LYS A 240 -25.84 -11.29 22.42
CA LYS A 240 -26.54 -11.59 23.68
C LYS A 240 -27.78 -10.72 23.87
N LEU A 241 -27.69 -9.43 23.55
CA LEU A 241 -28.80 -8.50 23.64
C LEU A 241 -29.94 -8.90 22.70
N SER A 242 -29.62 -9.31 21.48
CA SER A 242 -30.61 -9.80 20.51
C SER A 242 -31.29 -11.10 20.96
N ARG A 243 -30.59 -11.98 21.68
CA ARG A 243 -31.18 -13.20 22.25
C ARG A 243 -32.10 -12.90 23.44
N GLN A 244 -31.68 -11.99 24.32
CA GLN A 244 -32.52 -11.57 25.45
C GLN A 244 -33.80 -10.86 24.99
N LEU A 245 -33.71 -10.00 23.97
CA LEU A 245 -34.89 -9.38 23.37
C LEU A 245 -35.84 -10.43 22.77
N GLY A 246 -35.32 -11.45 22.09
CA GLY A 246 -36.14 -12.55 21.57
C GLY A 246 -36.78 -13.41 22.67
N ASP A 247 -36.06 -13.68 23.76
CA ASP A 247 -36.59 -14.44 24.90
C ASP A 247 -37.64 -13.65 25.70
N ASP A 248 -37.45 -12.33 25.84
CA ASP A 248 -38.41 -11.47 26.51
C ASP A 248 -39.65 -11.22 25.65
N GLU A 249 -39.51 -11.06 24.33
CA GLU A 249 -40.64 -11.08 23.39
C GLU A 249 -41.41 -12.40 23.47
N ALA A 250 -40.72 -13.54 23.51
CA ALA A 250 -41.35 -14.85 23.65
C ALA A 250 -42.11 -15.01 24.97
N LYS A 251 -41.56 -14.52 26.09
CA LYS A 251 -42.23 -14.54 27.41
C LYS A 251 -43.42 -13.59 27.47
N VAL A 252 -43.33 -12.42 26.82
CA VAL A 252 -44.46 -11.48 26.72
C VAL A 252 -45.58 -12.09 25.87
N ILE A 253 -45.24 -12.76 24.76
CA ILE A 253 -46.21 -13.49 23.93
C ILE A 253 -46.87 -14.65 24.71
N ASP A 254 -46.11 -15.35 25.55
CA ASP A 254 -46.63 -16.47 26.34
C ASP A 254 -47.50 -16.03 27.52
N SER A 255 -47.18 -14.88 28.13
CA SER A 255 -47.96 -14.26 29.22
C SER A 255 -49.18 -13.45 28.76
N LEU A 256 -49.35 -13.24 27.45
CA LEU A 256 -50.55 -12.67 26.87
C LEU A 256 -51.70 -13.70 26.84
N ASP A 257 -52.87 -13.26 27.32
CA ASP A 257 -54.14 -13.99 27.33
C ASP A 257 -54.41 -14.63 25.95
N PRO A 258 -54.82 -15.92 25.84
CA PRO A 258 -55.06 -16.58 24.56
C PRO A 258 -56.06 -15.87 23.62
N ALA A 259 -56.87 -14.93 24.11
CA ALA A 259 -57.75 -14.08 23.32
C ALA A 259 -57.06 -12.83 22.72
N ALA A 260 -55.88 -12.45 23.20
CA ALA A 260 -55.09 -11.31 22.71
C ALA A 260 -53.86 -11.73 21.89
N ARG A 261 -53.63 -13.04 21.70
CA ARG A 261 -52.59 -13.57 20.81
C ARG A 261 -52.93 -13.17 19.36
N PRO A 262 -52.08 -12.41 18.65
CA PRO A 262 -52.31 -12.12 17.25
C PRO A 262 -52.12 -13.39 16.43
N SER A 263 -53.21 -14.12 16.22
CA SER A 263 -53.30 -15.15 15.20
C SER A 263 -53.19 -14.48 13.84
N LEU A 264 -52.05 -14.60 13.17
CA LEU A 264 -51.91 -14.73 11.70
C LEU A 264 -50.44 -14.76 11.29
N LEU A 265 -49.87 -15.97 11.31
CA LEU A 265 -48.91 -16.37 10.28
C LEU A 265 -49.69 -16.83 9.04
N LEU A 266 -49.08 -16.58 7.88
CA LEU A 266 -49.44 -17.00 6.52
C LEU A 266 -50.48 -16.16 5.75
N GLY A 267 -49.98 -15.10 5.12
CA GLY A 267 -50.65 -14.48 3.98
C GLY A 267 -49.71 -13.56 3.21
N LYS A 268 -49.27 -14.02 2.03
CA LYS A 268 -48.60 -13.24 0.98
C LYS A 268 -49.16 -11.81 0.85
N LEU A 269 -48.30 -10.79 0.74
CA LEU A 269 -48.21 -9.85 -0.40
C LEU A 269 -47.58 -8.50 -0.03
N ARG A 270 -46.55 -8.16 -0.83
CA ARG A 270 -46.32 -6.87 -1.49
C ARG A 270 -46.42 -5.55 -0.70
N LEU A 271 -45.29 -4.83 -0.82
CA LEU A 271 -45.13 -3.45 -1.27
C LEU A 271 -45.26 -2.30 -0.24
N LEU A 272 -44.28 -1.39 -0.39
CA LEU A 272 -44.27 0.04 -0.01
C LEU A 272 -44.10 0.25 1.49
N SER A 273 -43.12 0.98 2.00
CA SER A 273 -42.46 2.21 1.57
C SER A 273 -41.17 2.31 2.42
N VAL A 274 -40.12 3.06 2.06
CA VAL A 274 -40.00 4.46 2.48
C VAL A 274 -39.22 5.24 1.41
N LYS A 275 -39.97 6.05 0.67
CA LYS A 275 -39.53 7.40 0.31
C LYS A 275 -39.95 8.32 1.46
N PHE A 276 -39.25 9.44 1.60
CA PHE A 276 -39.46 10.61 2.48
C PHE A 276 -38.62 10.59 3.77
N PHE A 277 -37.82 11.61 4.12
CA PHE A 277 -37.72 13.05 3.80
C PHE A 277 -36.23 13.44 3.90
N GLY A 278 -35.63 14.44 3.24
CA GLY A 278 -36.17 15.59 2.52
C GLY A 278 -35.63 16.90 3.13
N ARG A 279 -35.20 17.81 2.23
CA ARG A 279 -34.76 19.21 2.39
C ARG A 279 -33.29 19.47 2.72
#